data_AF-A0A5B7UJD0-F1
#
_entry.id   AF-A0A5B7UJD0-F1
#
_cell.length_a   1.000
_cell.length_b   1.000
_cell.length_c   1.000
_cell.angle_alpha   90.00
_cell.angle_beta   90.00
_cell.angle_gamma   90.00
#
_symmetry.space_group_name_H-M   'P 1'
#
loop_
_entity.id
_entity.type
_entity.pdbx_description
1 polymer ?
#
loop_
_entity_poly.entity_id
_entity_poly.type
_entity_poly.pdbx_seq_one_letter_code
_entity_poly.pdbx_strand_id
1 'polypeptide(L)'
;MMSFTYILVLFFTVIICFIASFDKRLQFNKHFGAFLKASVLVAIPFIAWDVWFTAKGVWWFNIDYTMGLNIAGLPLEEWLFFIFIPFSCIFTYYSIDKFFKMEWLSGFNNLIVFVTVIICSVVALLYHDKIYTLVTAIATVATLIYLHFIAKADWISKASLVFTILMLGFFPVNGILTGTGLDTPIVNYNPDDFLGIRILTIPIEDSIYGYTQFLLVLYFFKHFKQSKK
;
A
#
# COMPACT_ATOMS: atom_id res chain seq x y z
N MET A 1 6.22 -27.53 0.48
CA MET A 1 6.37 -26.31 1.33
C MET A 1 6.18 -25.01 0.54
N MET A 2 5.94 -25.03 -0.77
CA MET A 2 5.68 -23.81 -1.57
C MET A 2 4.28 -23.21 -1.32
N SER A 3 3.26 -24.03 -1.00
CA SER A 3 1.86 -23.60 -0.81
C SER A 3 1.59 -22.67 0.38
N PHE A 4 2.62 -22.28 1.13
CA PHE A 4 2.50 -21.31 2.23
C PHE A 4 3.38 -20.07 2.02
N THR A 5 4.05 -19.94 0.88
CA THR A 5 5.00 -18.83 0.66
C THR A 5 4.30 -17.49 0.83
N TYR A 6 3.11 -17.30 0.24
CA TYR A 6 2.44 -16.01 0.33
C TYR A 6 2.07 -15.67 1.79
N ILE A 7 1.43 -16.58 2.52
CA ILE A 7 1.04 -16.32 3.91
C ILE A 7 2.27 -16.12 4.83
N LEU A 8 3.38 -16.82 4.58
CA LEU A 8 4.62 -16.65 5.34
C LEU A 8 5.24 -15.27 5.10
N VAL A 9 5.25 -14.78 3.86
CA VAL A 9 5.70 -13.41 3.54
C VAL A 9 4.88 -12.39 4.33
N LEU A 10 3.55 -12.52 4.34
CA LEU A 10 2.67 -11.64 5.11
C LEU A 10 2.93 -11.73 6.61
N PHE A 11 3.09 -12.95 7.14
CA PHE A 11 3.37 -13.19 8.55
C PHE A 11 4.68 -12.53 9.00
N PHE A 12 5.78 -12.76 8.27
CA PHE A 12 7.08 -12.17 8.61
C PHE A 12 7.10 -10.64 8.46
N THR A 13 6.27 -10.10 7.57
CA THR A 13 6.13 -8.65 7.41
C THR A 13 5.46 -7.99 8.63
N VAL A 14 4.48 -8.67 9.24
CA VAL A 14 3.67 -8.08 10.31
C VAL A 14 4.17 -8.42 11.72
N ILE A 15 4.81 -9.58 11.92
CA ILE A 15 5.07 -10.12 13.27
C ILE A 15 5.94 -9.21 14.14
N ILE A 16 6.98 -8.59 13.56
CA ILE A 16 7.88 -7.68 14.30
C ILE A 16 7.11 -6.43 14.74
N CYS A 17 6.34 -5.83 13.83
CA CYS A 17 5.50 -4.66 14.13
C CYS A 17 4.43 -5.00 15.16
N PHE A 18 3.83 -6.19 15.07
CA PHE A 18 2.79 -6.66 15.98
C PHE A 18 3.34 -6.83 17.41
N ILE A 19 4.47 -7.51 17.57
CA ILE A 19 5.11 -7.68 18.89
C ILE A 19 5.52 -6.30 19.45
N ALA A 20 6.17 -5.46 18.63
CA ALA A 20 6.60 -4.13 19.05
C ALA A 20 5.43 -3.19 19.39
N SER A 21 4.22 -3.47 18.91
CA SER A 21 3.01 -2.69 19.25
C SER A 21 2.66 -2.74 20.74
N PHE A 22 3.14 -3.74 21.47
CA PHE A 22 2.95 -3.87 22.92
C PHE A 22 4.09 -3.23 23.75
N ASP A 23 5.14 -2.69 23.12
CA ASP A 23 6.20 -1.96 23.82
C ASP A 23 5.60 -0.75 24.57
N LYS A 24 5.97 -0.61 25.85
CA LYS A 24 5.43 0.44 26.75
C LYS A 24 5.69 1.87 26.25
N ARG A 25 6.73 2.08 25.43
CA ARG A 25 7.07 3.36 24.82
C ARG A 25 6.19 3.66 23.61
N LEU A 26 5.74 2.65 22.88
CA LEU A 26 4.92 2.80 21.67
C LEU A 26 3.42 2.73 21.97
N GLN A 27 2.98 1.63 22.59
CA GLN A 27 1.57 1.34 22.93
C GLN A 27 0.62 1.43 21.72
N PHE A 28 1.07 0.99 20.55
CA PHE A 28 0.24 0.98 19.35
C PHE A 28 -0.94 0.01 19.46
N ASN A 29 -0.83 -1.01 20.33
CA ASN A 29 -1.92 -1.92 20.70
C ASN A 29 -3.21 -1.20 21.14
N LYS A 30 -3.10 -0.02 21.79
CA LYS A 30 -4.26 0.80 22.19
C LYS A 30 -5.02 1.38 20.99
N HIS A 31 -4.41 1.40 19.82
CA HIS A 31 -4.96 1.98 18.59
C HIS A 31 -5.38 0.93 17.55
N PHE A 32 -5.30 -0.37 17.85
CA PHE A 32 -5.71 -1.45 16.93
C PHE A 32 -7.14 -1.28 16.42
N GLY A 33 -8.08 -0.88 17.28
CA GLY A 33 -9.46 -0.64 16.84
C GLY A 33 -9.62 0.53 15.86
N ALA A 34 -8.78 1.56 15.96
CA ALA A 34 -8.79 2.67 14.99
C ALA A 34 -8.12 2.24 13.68
N PHE A 35 -7.03 1.49 13.77
CA PHE A 35 -6.34 0.91 12.62
C PHE A 35 -7.24 -0.04 11.84
N LEU A 36 -7.86 -1.03 12.49
CA LEU A 36 -8.71 -2.02 11.81
C LEU A 36 -9.87 -1.35 11.09
N LYS A 37 -10.52 -0.36 11.71
CA LYS A 37 -11.58 0.42 11.05
C LYS A 37 -11.06 1.14 9.80
N ALA A 38 -9.89 1.77 9.88
CA ALA A 38 -9.27 2.44 8.73
C ALA A 38 -8.88 1.45 7.63
N SER A 39 -8.23 0.35 7.99
CA SER A 39 -7.75 -0.66 7.05
C SER A 39 -8.92 -1.33 6.32
N VAL A 40 -9.97 -1.74 7.05
CA VAL A 40 -11.16 -2.36 6.43
C VAL A 40 -11.88 -1.39 5.51
N LEU A 41 -12.03 -0.12 5.90
CA LEU A 41 -12.70 0.88 5.07
C LEU A 41 -11.95 1.11 3.75
N VAL A 42 -10.62 1.16 3.77
CA VAL A 42 -9.79 1.33 2.57
C VAL A 42 -9.67 0.02 1.78
N ALA A 43 -9.66 -1.13 2.45
CA ALA A 43 -9.60 -2.43 1.80
C ALA A 43 -10.80 -2.66 0.87
N ILE A 44 -11.99 -2.11 1.15
CA ILE A 44 -13.18 -2.29 0.30
C ILE A 44 -12.93 -1.87 -1.16
N PRO A 45 -12.59 -0.59 -1.47
CA PRO A 45 -12.37 -0.19 -2.86
C PRO A 45 -11.13 -0.85 -3.49
N PHE A 46 -10.09 -1.16 -2.71
CA PHE A 46 -8.86 -1.78 -3.23
C PHE A 46 -9.06 -3.26 -3.56
N ILE A 47 -9.75 -4.03 -2.71
CA ILE A 47 -10.13 -5.41 -3.02
C ILE A 47 -11.10 -5.45 -4.21
N ALA A 48 -12.06 -4.52 -4.28
CA ALA A 48 -12.95 -4.44 -5.44
C ALA A 48 -12.18 -4.18 -6.74
N TRP A 49 -11.16 -3.33 -6.69
CA TRP A 49 -10.22 -3.13 -7.80
C TRP A 49 -9.50 -4.45 -8.11
N ASP A 50 -8.88 -5.11 -7.15
CA ASP A 50 -8.14 -6.37 -7.39
C ASP A 50 -9.00 -7.48 -7.99
N VAL A 51 -10.23 -7.65 -7.50
CA VAL A 51 -11.21 -8.59 -8.07
C VAL A 51 -11.50 -8.22 -9.54
N TRP A 52 -11.71 -6.94 -9.82
CA TRP A 52 -11.98 -6.47 -11.18
C TRP A 52 -10.78 -6.68 -12.12
N PHE A 53 -9.58 -6.36 -11.67
CA PHE A 53 -8.35 -6.50 -12.44
C PHE A 53 -8.00 -7.96 -12.71
N THR A 54 -8.20 -8.83 -11.70
CA THR A 54 -8.02 -10.27 -11.87
C THR A 54 -9.05 -10.84 -12.85
N ALA A 55 -10.31 -10.40 -12.77
CA ALA A 55 -11.34 -10.81 -13.73
C ALA A 55 -11.07 -10.35 -15.17
N LYS A 56 -10.35 -9.22 -15.35
CA LYS A 56 -9.90 -8.72 -16.66
C LYS A 56 -8.59 -9.33 -17.14
N GLY A 57 -7.89 -10.11 -16.32
CA GLY A 57 -6.58 -10.68 -16.65
C GLY A 57 -5.44 -9.66 -16.62
N VAL A 58 -5.62 -8.51 -15.98
CA VAL A 58 -4.55 -7.50 -15.79
C VAL A 58 -3.43 -8.08 -14.95
N TRP A 59 -3.80 -8.83 -13.91
CA TRP A 59 -2.91 -9.70 -13.17
C TRP A 59 -3.62 -10.98 -12.75
N TRP A 60 -2.84 -11.99 -12.36
CA TRP A 60 -3.35 -13.24 -11.82
C TRP A 60 -2.40 -13.83 -10.80
N PHE A 61 -2.95 -14.71 -9.95
CA PHE A 61 -2.23 -15.34 -8.86
C PHE A 61 -1.83 -16.76 -9.20
N ASN A 62 -0.57 -17.13 -8.92
CA ASN A 62 -0.16 -18.53 -8.92
C ASN A 62 -0.59 -19.19 -7.60
N ILE A 63 -1.64 -20.01 -7.69
CA ILE A 63 -2.24 -20.70 -6.54
C ILE A 63 -1.32 -21.76 -5.91
N ASP A 64 -0.27 -22.22 -6.60
CA ASP A 64 0.69 -23.20 -6.09
C ASP A 64 1.43 -22.71 -4.83
N TYR A 65 1.49 -21.39 -4.64
CA TYR A 65 2.13 -20.71 -3.52
C TYR A 65 1.16 -20.25 -2.41
N THR A 66 -0.13 -20.63 -2.53
CA THR A 66 -1.22 -20.21 -1.64
C THR A 66 -1.85 -21.39 -0.90
N MET A 67 -2.55 -21.10 0.20
CA MET A 67 -3.23 -22.10 1.03
C MET A 67 -4.44 -22.75 0.34
N GLY A 68 -4.81 -22.32 -0.87
CA GLY A 68 -5.88 -22.91 -1.69
C GLY A 68 -7.27 -22.33 -1.45
N LEU A 69 -7.46 -21.43 -0.48
CA LEU A 69 -8.72 -20.72 -0.32
C LEU A 69 -8.78 -19.51 -1.24
N ASN A 70 -9.69 -19.55 -2.22
CA ASN A 70 -9.92 -18.46 -3.17
C ASN A 70 -11.32 -17.86 -2.99
N ILE A 71 -11.38 -16.53 -2.85
CA ILE A 71 -12.61 -15.77 -2.65
C ILE A 71 -12.65 -14.66 -3.71
N ALA A 72 -13.71 -14.65 -4.53
CA ALA A 72 -13.90 -13.69 -5.61
C ALA A 72 -12.72 -13.60 -6.61
N GLY A 73 -12.05 -14.73 -6.88
CA GLY A 73 -10.89 -14.79 -7.79
C GLY A 73 -9.56 -14.40 -7.15
N LEU A 74 -9.54 -14.03 -5.87
CA LEU A 74 -8.32 -13.70 -5.13
C LEU A 74 -8.02 -14.76 -4.06
N PRO A 75 -6.75 -15.12 -3.84
CA PRO A 75 -6.37 -15.98 -2.71
C PRO A 75 -6.62 -15.26 -1.39
N LEU A 76 -6.93 -15.99 -0.31
CA LEU A 76 -7.16 -15.43 1.03
C LEU A 76 -6.01 -14.52 1.48
N GLU A 77 -4.79 -14.87 1.12
CA GLU A 77 -3.59 -14.10 1.40
C GLU A 77 -3.67 -12.68 0.83
N GLU A 78 -4.27 -12.49 -0.35
CA GLU A 78 -4.47 -11.15 -0.92
C GLU A 78 -5.44 -10.33 -0.07
N TRP A 79 -6.51 -10.94 0.46
CA TRP A 79 -7.40 -10.26 1.40
C TRP A 79 -6.67 -9.85 2.69
N LEU A 80 -5.76 -10.71 3.17
CA LEU A 80 -4.93 -10.43 4.33
C LEU A 80 -3.84 -9.38 4.04
N PHE A 81 -3.35 -9.28 2.81
CA PHE A 81 -2.40 -8.25 2.37
C PHE A 81 -2.93 -6.85 2.67
N PHE A 82 -4.22 -6.58 2.38
CA PHE A 82 -4.91 -5.32 2.68
C PHE A 82 -5.06 -4.99 4.18
N ILE A 83 -4.66 -5.89 5.07
CA ILE A 83 -4.63 -5.67 6.51
C ILE A 83 -3.20 -5.70 7.05
N PHE A 84 -2.40 -6.70 6.67
CA PHE A 84 -1.08 -6.94 7.27
C PHE A 84 -0.04 -5.94 6.77
N ILE A 85 -0.05 -5.60 5.47
CA ILE A 85 0.86 -4.59 4.93
C ILE A 85 0.53 -3.20 5.49
N PRO A 86 -0.73 -2.73 5.45
CA PRO A 86 -1.07 -1.46 6.09
C PRO A 86 -0.76 -1.42 7.58
N PHE A 87 -0.90 -2.54 8.30
CA PHE A 87 -0.53 -2.58 9.72
C PHE A 87 0.94 -2.18 9.93
N SER A 88 1.85 -2.80 9.18
CA SER A 88 3.29 -2.50 9.28
C SER A 88 3.60 -1.08 8.82
N CYS A 89 2.95 -0.58 7.77
CA CYS A 89 3.14 0.79 7.29
C CYS A 89 2.67 1.83 8.31
N ILE A 90 1.45 1.68 8.86
CA ILE A 90 0.89 2.60 9.86
C ILE A 90 1.62 2.52 11.18
N PHE A 91 2.04 1.33 11.62
CA PHE A 91 2.88 1.16 12.80
C PHE A 91 4.21 1.90 12.66
N THR A 92 4.85 1.79 11.49
CA THR A 92 6.11 2.49 11.20
C THR A 92 5.93 4.00 11.21
N TYR A 93 4.90 4.52 10.53
CA TYR A 93 4.56 5.94 10.59
C TYR A 93 4.30 6.40 12.03
N TYR A 94 3.49 5.65 12.79
CA TYR A 94 3.16 5.99 14.17
C TYR A 94 4.42 6.03 15.06
N SER A 95 5.33 5.08 14.87
CA SER A 95 6.58 5.00 15.62
C SER A 95 7.49 6.20 15.32
N ILE A 96 7.67 6.51 14.04
CA ILE A 96 8.48 7.64 13.60
C ILE A 96 7.87 8.96 14.07
N ASP A 97 6.57 9.16 13.89
CA ASP A 97 5.84 10.37 14.32
C ASP A 97 5.90 10.58 15.83
N LYS A 98 5.97 9.49 16.62
CA LYS A 98 6.08 9.54 18.07
C LYS A 98 7.46 9.95 18.57
N PHE A 99 8.53 9.50 17.91
CA PHE A 99 9.91 9.75 18.37
C PHE A 99 10.59 10.94 17.68
N PHE A 100 10.17 11.29 16.46
CA PHE A 100 10.81 12.33 15.65
C PHE A 100 9.82 13.44 15.29
N LYS A 101 10.04 14.63 15.86
CA LYS A 101 9.27 15.83 15.53
C LYS A 101 9.77 16.43 14.21
N MET A 102 9.12 16.06 13.11
CA MET A 102 9.45 16.54 11.76
C MET A 102 8.41 17.53 11.24
N GLU A 103 8.07 18.55 12.04
CA GLU A 103 7.06 19.56 11.68
C GLU A 103 7.51 20.42 10.49
N TRP A 104 8.81 20.64 10.33
CA TRP A 104 9.40 21.36 9.21
C TRP A 104 9.09 20.74 7.84
N LEU A 105 8.81 19.43 7.79
CA LEU A 105 8.43 18.75 6.55
C LEU A 105 7.12 19.29 5.97
N SER A 106 6.21 19.82 6.79
CA SER A 106 4.93 20.35 6.31
C SER A 106 5.09 21.44 5.24
N GLY A 107 6.20 22.19 5.25
CA GLY A 107 6.52 23.18 4.21
C GLY A 107 6.72 22.58 2.80
N PHE A 108 7.00 21.29 2.71
CA PHE A 108 7.18 20.57 1.43
C PHE A 108 5.89 19.90 0.92
N ASN A 109 4.77 20.02 1.62
CA ASN A 109 3.50 19.40 1.20
C ASN A 109 3.09 19.83 -0.20
N ASN A 110 3.08 21.14 -0.46
CA ASN A 110 2.68 21.68 -1.76
C ASN A 110 3.58 21.12 -2.86
N LEU A 111 4.90 21.15 -2.64
CA LEU A 111 5.87 20.64 -3.62
C LEU A 111 5.58 19.17 -3.96
N ILE A 112 5.46 18.30 -2.95
CA ILE A 112 5.23 16.87 -3.17
C ILE A 112 3.88 16.61 -3.84
N VAL A 113 2.82 17.31 -3.43
CA VAL A 113 1.49 17.16 -4.01
C VAL A 113 1.50 17.59 -5.47
N PHE A 114 1.97 18.79 -5.79
CA PHE A 114 1.97 19.29 -7.16
C PHE A 114 2.88 18.48 -8.08
N VAL A 115 4.09 18.13 -7.64
CA VAL A 115 5.01 17.29 -8.44
C VAL A 115 4.37 15.93 -8.74
N THR A 116 3.84 15.24 -7.72
CA THR A 116 3.21 13.93 -7.92
C THR A 116 1.97 14.03 -8.80
N VAL A 117 1.10 15.03 -8.56
CA VAL A 117 -0.11 15.24 -9.38
C VAL A 117 0.23 15.52 -10.83
N ILE A 118 1.23 16.37 -11.10
CA ILE A 118 1.65 16.68 -12.48
C ILE A 118 2.20 15.42 -13.15
N ILE A 119 3.12 14.70 -12.51
CA ILE A 119 3.71 13.48 -13.07
C ILE A 119 2.63 12.43 -13.35
N CYS A 120 1.78 12.12 -12.37
CA CYS A 120 0.71 11.14 -12.55
C CYS A 120 -0.29 11.58 -13.62
N SER A 121 -0.64 12.86 -13.70
CA SER A 121 -1.56 13.36 -14.74
C SER A 121 -0.96 13.24 -16.14
N VAL A 122 0.33 13.57 -16.30
CA VAL A 122 1.04 13.41 -17.58
C VAL A 122 1.10 11.93 -17.97
N VAL A 123 1.46 11.05 -17.03
CA VAL A 123 1.51 9.60 -17.26
C VAL A 123 0.13 9.06 -17.65
N ALA A 124 -0.94 9.47 -16.96
CA ALA A 124 -2.31 9.05 -17.28
C ALA A 124 -2.73 9.46 -18.71
N LEU A 125 -2.34 10.67 -19.17
CA LEU A 125 -2.66 11.14 -20.51
C LEU A 125 -1.86 10.41 -21.60
N LEU A 126 -0.56 10.18 -21.35
CA LEU A 126 0.32 9.52 -22.32
C LEU A 126 0.07 8.02 -22.44
N TYR A 127 -0.38 7.36 -21.37
CA TYR A 127 -0.55 5.91 -21.29
C TYR A 127 -1.98 5.50 -20.92
N HIS A 128 -2.98 6.17 -21.51
CA HIS A 128 -4.39 5.91 -21.23
C HIS A 128 -4.85 4.50 -21.67
N ASP A 129 -4.17 3.88 -22.62
CA ASP A 129 -4.46 2.51 -23.06
C ASP A 129 -4.01 1.45 -22.04
N LYS A 130 -3.12 1.81 -21.10
CA LYS A 130 -2.59 0.91 -20.07
C LYS A 130 -3.43 1.01 -18.80
N ILE A 131 -4.38 0.10 -18.63
CA ILE A 131 -5.41 0.21 -17.58
C ILE A 131 -4.82 0.27 -16.16
N TYR A 132 -3.75 -0.47 -15.87
CA TYR A 132 -3.13 -0.44 -14.55
C TYR A 132 -2.47 0.90 -14.27
N THR A 133 -1.72 1.41 -15.24
CA THR A 133 -1.08 2.72 -15.18
C THR A 133 -2.12 3.82 -15.01
N LEU A 134 -3.18 3.81 -15.82
CA LEU A 134 -4.22 4.83 -15.83
C LEU A 134 -4.98 4.89 -14.51
N VAL A 135 -5.52 3.75 -14.05
CA VAL A 135 -6.33 3.70 -12.83
C VAL A 135 -5.49 4.07 -11.62
N THR A 136 -4.25 3.61 -11.54
CA THR A 136 -3.31 3.97 -10.47
C THR A 136 -3.00 5.45 -10.44
N ALA A 137 -2.67 6.04 -11.59
CA ALA A 137 -2.40 7.47 -11.69
C ALA A 137 -3.63 8.32 -11.29
N ILE A 138 -4.83 7.96 -11.76
CA ILE A 138 -6.07 8.65 -11.40
C ILE A 138 -6.34 8.53 -9.90
N ALA A 139 -6.22 7.33 -9.32
CA ALA A 139 -6.46 7.10 -7.90
C ALA A 139 -5.50 7.92 -7.02
N THR A 140 -4.23 8.00 -7.39
CA THR A 140 -3.23 8.82 -6.68
C THR A 140 -3.54 10.31 -6.80
N VAL A 141 -3.85 10.80 -8.01
CA VAL A 141 -4.22 12.21 -8.22
C VAL A 141 -5.45 12.58 -7.41
N ALA A 142 -6.51 11.77 -7.47
CA ALA A 142 -7.74 12.01 -6.71
C ALA A 142 -7.48 12.01 -5.20
N THR A 143 -6.68 11.06 -4.71
CA THR A 143 -6.29 10.97 -3.29
C THR A 143 -5.51 12.20 -2.85
N LEU A 144 -4.51 12.63 -3.60
CA LEU A 144 -3.70 13.80 -3.25
C LEU A 144 -4.49 15.11 -3.33
N ILE A 145 -5.34 15.29 -4.34
CA ILE A 145 -6.23 16.45 -4.44
C ILE A 145 -7.17 16.49 -3.24
N TYR A 146 -7.81 15.38 -2.91
CA TYR A 146 -8.70 15.30 -1.75
C TYR A 146 -7.94 15.62 -0.46
N LEU A 147 -6.81 14.96 -0.21
CA LEU A 147 -6.04 15.15 1.02
C LEU A 147 -5.51 16.58 1.15
N HIS A 148 -5.04 17.18 0.06
CA HIS A 148 -4.43 18.50 0.09
C HIS A 148 -5.46 19.63 0.16
N PHE A 149 -6.48 19.62 -0.70
CA PHE A 149 -7.41 20.74 -0.83
C PHE A 149 -8.67 20.61 0.04
N ILE A 150 -9.18 19.39 0.25
CA ILE A 150 -10.43 19.15 0.98
C ILE A 150 -10.12 18.83 2.45
N ALA A 151 -9.33 17.79 2.69
CA ALA A 151 -8.96 17.39 4.06
C ALA A 151 -7.89 18.29 4.69
N LYS A 152 -7.22 19.13 3.90
CA LYS A 152 -6.17 20.07 4.33
C LYS A 152 -5.08 19.37 5.16
N ALA A 153 -4.68 18.18 4.73
CA ALA A 153 -3.69 17.37 5.41
C ALA A 153 -2.30 18.04 5.35
N ASP A 154 -1.76 18.34 6.53
CA ASP A 154 -0.45 18.96 6.73
C ASP A 154 0.69 17.94 6.87
N TRP A 155 0.38 16.65 6.79
CA TRP A 155 1.30 15.54 7.06
C TRP A 155 1.71 14.74 5.82
N ILE A 156 1.30 15.17 4.61
CA ILE A 156 1.55 14.43 3.36
C ILE A 156 3.05 14.21 3.15
N SER A 157 3.88 15.25 3.27
CA SER A 157 5.32 15.16 3.08
C SER A 157 6.01 14.22 4.07
N LYS A 158 5.59 14.24 5.33
CA LYS A 158 6.06 13.31 6.36
C LYS A 158 5.65 11.88 5.99
N ALA A 159 4.42 11.68 5.53
CA ALA A 159 3.98 10.37 5.05
C ALA A 159 4.79 9.91 3.84
N SER A 160 5.10 10.78 2.87
CA SER A 160 5.96 10.45 1.73
C SER A 160 7.37 10.07 2.14
N LEU A 161 7.97 10.78 3.10
CA LEU A 161 9.29 10.45 3.63
C LEU A 161 9.26 9.08 4.33
N VAL A 162 8.26 8.83 5.17
CA VAL A 162 8.09 7.52 5.82
C VAL A 162 7.86 6.42 4.78
N PHE A 163 7.07 6.69 3.73
CA PHE A 163 6.85 5.75 2.64
C PHE A 163 8.15 5.42 1.91
N THR A 164 9.04 6.42 1.73
CA THR A 164 10.38 6.20 1.18
C THR A 164 11.22 5.27 2.07
N ILE A 165 11.13 5.41 3.39
CA ILE A 165 11.79 4.48 4.34
C ILE A 165 11.16 3.08 4.24
N LEU A 166 9.84 3.00 4.12
CA LEU A 166 9.11 1.75 3.96
C LEU A 166 9.48 1.00 2.68
N MET A 167 10.07 1.66 1.67
CA MET A 167 10.59 0.99 0.48
C MET A 167 11.62 -0.09 0.79
N LEU A 168 12.38 0.05 1.88
CA LEU A 168 13.32 -0.98 2.34
C LEU A 168 12.63 -2.30 2.69
N GLY A 169 11.39 -2.25 3.20
CA GLY A 169 10.57 -3.44 3.45
C GLY A 169 9.70 -3.85 2.26
N PHE A 170 9.24 -2.89 1.47
CA PHE A 170 8.45 -3.12 0.27
C PHE A 170 9.20 -3.94 -0.78
N PHE A 171 10.47 -3.60 -1.09
CA PHE A 171 11.20 -4.29 -2.17
C PHE A 171 11.40 -5.79 -1.91
N PRO A 172 11.79 -6.26 -0.72
CA PRO A 172 11.84 -7.69 -0.44
C PRO A 172 10.47 -8.37 -0.50
N VAL A 173 9.43 -7.75 0.09
CA VAL A 173 8.08 -8.32 0.16
C VAL A 173 7.49 -8.45 -1.24
N ASN A 174 7.30 -7.31 -1.92
CA ASN A 174 6.74 -7.30 -3.28
C ASN A 174 7.67 -8.03 -4.25
N GLY A 175 8.99 -7.94 -4.08
CA GLY A 175 9.94 -8.65 -4.93
C GLY A 175 9.71 -10.16 -4.92
N ILE A 176 9.52 -10.77 -3.75
CA ILE A 176 9.20 -12.20 -3.64
C ILE A 176 7.85 -12.49 -4.32
N LEU A 177 6.82 -11.66 -4.07
CA LEU A 177 5.50 -11.82 -4.69
C LEU A 177 5.59 -11.77 -6.22
N THR A 178 6.46 -10.93 -6.77
CA THR A 178 6.65 -10.77 -8.21
C THR A 178 7.78 -11.63 -8.80
N GLY A 179 8.30 -12.61 -8.05
CA GLY A 179 9.16 -13.69 -8.58
C GLY A 179 10.63 -13.68 -8.15
N THR A 180 11.06 -12.80 -7.24
CA THR A 180 12.42 -12.83 -6.69
C THR A 180 12.62 -14.09 -5.86
N GLY A 181 13.50 -14.98 -6.33
CA GLY A 181 13.84 -16.22 -5.62
C GLY A 181 12.80 -17.34 -5.75
N LEU A 182 11.84 -17.21 -6.67
CA LEU A 182 10.85 -18.24 -7.01
C LEU A 182 10.98 -18.66 -8.47
N ASP A 183 10.62 -19.90 -8.78
CA ASP A 183 10.62 -20.42 -10.16
C ASP A 183 9.58 -19.69 -11.03
N THR A 184 8.43 -19.34 -10.43
CA THR A 184 7.39 -18.51 -11.05
C THR A 184 6.87 -17.48 -10.04
N PRO A 185 6.43 -16.28 -10.49
CA PRO A 185 5.86 -15.27 -9.60
C PRO A 185 4.55 -15.73 -8.95
N ILE A 186 4.30 -15.26 -7.72
CA ILE A 186 3.01 -15.41 -7.04
C ILE A 186 1.99 -14.49 -7.71
N VAL A 187 2.37 -13.24 -7.99
CA VAL A 187 1.53 -12.26 -8.70
C VAL A 187 2.16 -11.98 -10.06
N ASN A 188 1.41 -12.28 -11.11
CA ASN A 188 1.83 -12.12 -12.49
C ASN A 188 1.03 -11.00 -13.15
N TYR A 189 1.66 -10.23 -14.03
CA TYR A 189 1.05 -9.05 -14.66
C TYR A 189 1.07 -9.21 -16.17
N ASN A 190 -0.02 -8.80 -16.81
CA ASN A 190 -0.08 -8.69 -18.26
C ASN A 190 0.80 -7.52 -18.75
N PRO A 191 1.83 -7.76 -19.57
CA PRO A 191 2.69 -6.71 -20.12
C PRO A 191 1.93 -5.62 -20.90
N ASP A 192 0.75 -5.94 -21.40
CA ASP A 192 -0.06 -5.00 -22.18
C ASP A 192 -0.84 -4.00 -21.32
N ASP A 193 -0.91 -4.19 -20.00
CA ASP A 193 -1.79 -3.39 -19.12
C ASP A 193 -1.05 -2.38 -18.21
N PHE A 194 0.29 -2.41 -18.17
CA PHE A 194 1.12 -1.49 -17.37
C PHE A 194 2.25 -0.87 -18.21
N LEU A 195 3.06 0.04 -17.62
CA LEU A 195 4.11 0.80 -18.32
C LEU A 195 5.25 -0.05 -18.89
N GLY A 196 5.38 -1.31 -18.47
CA GLY A 196 6.54 -2.16 -18.81
C GLY A 196 7.80 -1.82 -18.00
N ILE A 197 7.76 -0.82 -17.12
CA ILE A 197 8.89 -0.43 -16.26
C ILE A 197 8.80 -1.21 -14.95
N ARG A 198 9.89 -1.90 -14.58
CA ARG A 198 10.00 -2.63 -13.31
C ARG A 198 11.18 -2.14 -12.48
N ILE A 199 10.99 -2.07 -11.17
CA ILE A 199 12.08 -1.96 -10.18
C ILE A 199 12.35 -3.38 -9.70
N LEU A 200 13.49 -3.93 -10.10
CA LEU A 200 13.76 -5.37 -9.98
C LEU A 200 12.68 -6.18 -10.71
N THR A 201 11.85 -6.94 -9.98
CA THR A 201 10.73 -7.71 -10.54
C THR A 201 9.39 -6.99 -10.42
N ILE A 202 9.31 -5.85 -9.74
CA ILE A 202 8.07 -5.20 -9.32
C ILE A 202 7.67 -4.12 -10.34
N PRO A 203 6.44 -4.10 -10.88
CA PRO A 203 5.95 -2.98 -11.67
C PRO A 203 6.03 -1.66 -10.91
N ILE A 204 6.41 -0.57 -11.58
CA ILE A 204 6.54 0.74 -10.92
C ILE A 204 5.20 1.23 -10.33
N GLU A 205 4.09 0.83 -10.94
CA GLU A 205 2.73 1.11 -10.48
C GLU A 205 2.46 0.57 -9.08
N ASP A 206 3.04 -0.57 -8.67
CA ASP A 206 2.81 -1.14 -7.34
C ASP A 206 3.26 -0.18 -6.22
N SER A 207 4.35 0.56 -6.44
CA SER A 207 4.80 1.58 -5.48
C SER A 207 3.82 2.74 -5.39
N ILE A 208 3.16 3.11 -6.49
CA ILE A 208 2.18 4.20 -6.56
C ILE A 208 0.83 3.75 -5.97
N TYR A 209 0.40 2.53 -6.28
CA TYR A 209 -0.75 1.85 -5.70
C TYR A 209 -0.59 1.76 -4.17
N GLY A 210 0.54 1.21 -3.71
CA GLY A 210 0.87 1.08 -2.30
C GLY A 210 0.95 2.43 -1.58
N TYR A 211 1.47 3.48 -2.24
CA TYR A 211 1.49 4.83 -1.70
C TYR A 211 0.08 5.38 -1.49
N THR A 212 -0.79 5.20 -2.48
CA THR A 212 -2.20 5.63 -2.43
C THR A 212 -2.94 4.94 -1.29
N GLN A 213 -2.81 3.61 -1.19
CA GLN A 213 -3.39 2.83 -0.11
C GLN A 213 -2.88 3.30 1.25
N PHE A 214 -1.56 3.47 1.40
CA PHE A 214 -0.95 3.93 2.64
C PHE A 214 -1.49 5.30 3.09
N LEU A 215 -1.57 6.27 2.19
CA LEU A 215 -2.09 7.61 2.49
C LEU A 215 -3.55 7.56 2.96
N LEU A 216 -4.40 6.78 2.30
CA LEU A 216 -5.81 6.64 2.66
C LEU A 216 -5.99 5.96 4.02
N VAL A 217 -5.27 4.85 4.27
CA VAL A 217 -5.32 4.18 5.58
C VAL A 217 -4.82 5.12 6.67
N LEU A 218 -3.75 5.88 6.41
CA LEU A 218 -3.20 6.84 7.37
C LEU A 218 -4.20 7.96 7.68
N TYR A 219 -4.87 8.50 6.66
CA TYR A 219 -5.91 9.52 6.84
C TYR A 219 -7.04 9.04 7.76
N PHE A 220 -7.65 7.88 7.44
CA PHE A 220 -8.73 7.34 8.26
C PHE A 220 -8.26 6.91 9.64
N PHE A 221 -7.04 6.38 9.76
CA PHE A 221 -6.45 6.04 11.06
C PHE A 221 -6.32 7.29 11.96
N LYS A 222 -5.81 8.40 11.43
CA LYS A 222 -5.72 9.66 12.17
C LYS A 222 -7.10 10.16 12.59
N HIS A 223 -8.08 10.09 11.70
CA HIS A 223 -9.46 10.49 11.98
C HIS A 223 -10.10 9.65 13.11
N PHE A 224 -10.04 8.31 13.01
CA PHE A 224 -10.62 7.42 14.03
C PHE A 224 -9.86 7.42 15.35
N LYS A 225 -8.55 7.72 15.34
CA LYS A 225 -7.77 7.90 16.56
C LYS A 225 -8.18 9.15 17.34
N GLN A 226 -8.51 10.26 16.65
CA GLN A 226 -8.92 11.52 17.27
C GLN A 226 -10.31 11.44 17.91
N SER A 227 -11.23 10.70 17.30
CA SER A 227 -12.61 10.50 17.80
C SER A 227 -12.72 9.73 19.14
N LYS A 228 -11.59 9.23 19.69
CA LYS A 228 -11.54 8.48 20.97
C LYS A 228 -10.99 9.29 22.15
N LYS A 229 -10.84 10.62 22.01
CA LYS A 229 -10.65 11.53 23.14
C LYS A 229 -12.01 11.96 23.69
#